data_AF-A0A0B6YUY6-F1
#
_entry.id   AF-A0A0B6YUY6-F1
#
_cell.length_a   1.000
_cell.length_b   1.000
_cell.length_c   1.000
_cell.angle_alpha   90.00
_cell.angle_beta   90.00
_cell.angle_gamma   90.00
#
_symmetry.space_group_name_H-M   'P 1'
#
loop_
_entity.id
_entity.type
_entity.pdbx_description
1 polymer ?
#
loop_
_entity_poly.entity_id
_entity_poly.type
_entity_poly.pdbx_seq_one_letter_code
_entity_poly.pdbx_strand_id
1 'polypeptide(L)' 'MSLEATALKLHEELHLPSSEGMPLVVNSWMGHKIGVFTSGGDSQGMNAAVRAVVRVGQYLGCK' A
#
# COMPACT_ATOMS: atom_id res chain seq x y z
N MET A 1 3.59 -20.34 21.94
CA MET A 1 3.98 -19.30 20.95
C MET A 1 2.67 -18.82 20.34
N SER A 2 2.15 -17.66 20.77
CA SER A 2 0.81 -17.18 20.40
C SER A 2 0.78 -16.73 18.94
N LEU A 3 -0.38 -16.90 18.29
CA LEU A 3 -0.62 -16.55 16.88
C LEU A 3 -0.26 -15.09 16.53
N GLU A 4 -0.35 -14.17 17.51
CA GLU A 4 0.04 -12.76 17.33
C GLU A 4 1.54 -12.58 17.06
N ALA A 5 2.39 -13.41 17.67
CA ALA A 5 3.84 -13.35 17.45
C ALA A 5 4.25 -13.88 16.05
N THR A 6 3.40 -14.70 15.43
CA THR A 6 3.61 -15.24 14.08
C THR A 6 3.22 -14.21 13.01
N ALA A 7 2.14 -13.45 13.22
CA ALA A 7 1.71 -12.39 12.30
C ALA A 7 2.71 -11.22 12.24
N LEU A 8 3.28 -10.84 13.39
CA LEU A 8 4.34 -9.82 13.45
C LEU A 8 5.64 -10.28 12.77
N LYS A 9 6.04 -11.55 12.95
CA LYS A 9 7.20 -12.13 12.27
C LYS A 9 7.04 -12.23 10.75
N LEU A 10 5.84 -12.49 10.25
CA LEU A 10 5.54 -12.53 8.81
C LEU A 10 5.65 -11.13 8.15
N HIS A 11 5.29 -10.08 8.88
CA HIS A 11 5.39 -8.71 8.39
C HIS A 11 6.85 -8.20 8.34
N GLU A 12 7.67 -8.63 9.31
CA GLU A 12 9.07 -8.23 9.41
C GLU A 12 9.98 -8.99 8.40
N GLU A 13 9.66 -10.24 8.07
CA GLU A 13 10.45 -11.06 7.12
C GLU A 13 10.05 -10.90 5.64
N LEU A 14 8.84 -10.43 5.30
CA LEU A 14 8.41 -10.25 3.90
C LEU A 14 8.71 -8.84 3.39
N HIS A 15 10.00 -8.53 3.24
CA HIS A 15 10.48 -7.34 2.51
C HIS A 15 10.24 -7.40 0.99
N LEU A 16 9.16 -8.03 0.52
CA LEU A 16 8.91 -8.23 -0.90
C LEU A 16 7.98 -7.14 -1.47
N PRO A 17 8.38 -6.50 -2.59
CA PRO A 17 7.63 -5.41 -3.19
C PRO A 17 6.27 -5.94 -3.67
N SER A 18 5.23 -5.15 -3.42
CA SER A 18 3.90 -5.33 -3.97
C SER A 18 3.96 -5.50 -5.50
N SER A 19 3.89 -6.76 -5.96
CA SER A 19 3.73 -7.09 -7.38
C SER A 19 2.24 -7.17 -7.73
N GLU A 20 1.94 -6.98 -9.02
CA GLU A 20 0.57 -7.18 -9.52
C GLU A 20 0.08 -8.60 -9.20
N GLY A 21 -1.16 -8.70 -8.69
CA GLY A 21 -1.77 -9.99 -8.34
C GLY A 21 -1.54 -10.46 -6.90
N MET A 22 -0.72 -9.77 -6.10
CA MET A 22 -0.60 -10.06 -4.67
C MET A 22 -1.86 -9.65 -3.89
N PRO A 23 -2.33 -10.46 -2.91
CA PRO A 23 -3.43 -10.06 -2.04
C PRO A 23 -3.01 -8.89 -1.15
N LEU A 24 -3.89 -7.89 -1.02
CA LEU A 24 -3.67 -6.76 -0.12
C LEU A 24 -4.11 -7.13 1.31
N VAL A 25 -3.23 -6.90 2.28
CA VAL A 25 -3.55 -7.06 3.70
C VAL A 25 -3.95 -5.72 4.28
N VAL A 26 -5.18 -5.61 4.77
CA VAL A 26 -5.71 -4.39 5.41
C VAL A 26 -4.80 -3.91 6.55
N ASN A 27 -4.60 -2.60 6.68
CA ASN A 27 -3.77 -1.97 7.72
C ASN A 27 -2.30 -2.40 7.80
N SER A 28 -1.77 -3.12 6.81
CA SER A 28 -0.37 -3.56 6.82
C SER A 28 0.64 -2.41 6.75
N TRP A 29 0.25 -1.22 6.33
CA TRP A 29 1.10 -0.01 6.30
C TRP A 29 0.54 1.10 7.21
N MET A 30 -0.07 0.71 8.33
CA MET A 30 -0.76 1.66 9.22
C MET A 30 0.17 2.79 9.72
N GLY A 31 -0.24 4.03 9.48
CA GLY A 31 0.49 5.22 9.93
C GLY A 31 1.60 5.70 9.00
N HIS A 32 1.93 4.97 7.93
CA HIS A 32 2.83 5.45 6.88
C HIS A 32 2.18 6.58 6.07
N LYS A 33 3.01 7.47 5.49
CA LYS A 33 2.56 8.59 4.68
C LYS A 33 2.94 8.40 3.21
N ILE A 34 2.01 8.68 2.30
CA ILE A 34 2.24 8.57 0.85
C ILE A 34 2.04 9.94 0.20
N GLY A 35 3.07 10.40 -0.53
CA GLY A 35 2.97 11.55 -1.42
C GLY A 35 2.81 11.12 -2.87
N VAL A 36 1.81 11.64 -3.57
CA VAL A 36 1.61 11.41 -5.01
C VAL A 36 1.73 12.75 -5.72
N PHE A 37 2.62 12.82 -6.71
CA PHE A 37 2.83 14.01 -7.53
C PHE A 37 2.71 13.62 -9.01
N THR A 38 1.87 14.34 -9.74
CA THR A 38 1.71 14.20 -11.18
C THR A 38 2.51 15.28 -11.88
N SER A 39 3.47 14.89 -12.72
CA SER A 39 4.31 15.80 -13.51
C SER A 39 4.10 15.58 -15.01
N GLY A 40 4.53 16.57 -15.82
CA GLY A 40 4.32 16.56 -17.27
C GLY A 40 3.01 17.23 -17.69
N GLY A 41 2.64 17.07 -18.96
CA GLY A 41 1.34 17.49 -19.47
C GLY A 41 0.24 16.52 -19.06
N ASP A 42 -1.00 17.02 -18.97
CA ASP A 42 -2.15 16.18 -18.61
C ASP A 42 -2.35 15.04 -19.62
N SER A 43 -2.52 13.84 -19.08
CA SER A 43 -2.79 12.64 -19.87
C SER A 43 -3.97 11.87 -19.30
N GLN A 44 -4.68 11.18 -20.19
CA GLN A 44 -5.79 10.31 -19.80
C GLN A 44 -5.29 9.23 -18.84
N GLY A 45 -6.00 9.05 -17.72
CA GLY A 45 -5.67 8.04 -16.71
C GLY A 45 -4.83 8.54 -15.53
N MET A 46 -4.24 9.74 -15.57
CA MET A 46 -3.48 10.27 -14.43
C MET A 46 -4.34 10.38 -13.16
N ASN A 47 -5.56 10.90 -13.29
CA ASN A 47 -6.51 10.96 -12.17
C ASN A 47 -6.95 9.56 -11.70
N ALA A 48 -7.05 8.59 -12.60
CA ALA A 48 -7.39 7.21 -12.25
C ALA A 48 -6.26 6.56 -11.44
N ALA A 49 -5.00 6.81 -11.82
CA ALA A 49 -3.82 6.36 -11.09
C ALA A 49 -3.76 6.97 -9.68
N VAL A 50 -3.93 8.29 -9.56
CA VAL A 50 -3.97 8.96 -8.25
C VAL A 50 -5.07 8.38 -7.36
N ARG A 51 -6.28 8.18 -7.92
CA ARG A 51 -7.38 7.55 -7.20
C ARG A 51 -7.06 6.12 -6.75
N ALA A 52 -6.40 5.32 -7.59
CA ALA A 52 -5.98 3.97 -7.22
C ALA A 52 -5.00 4.01 -6.05
N VAL A 53 -3.98 4.88 -6.10
CA VAL A 53 -2.99 5.03 -5.02
C VAL A 53 -3.67 5.46 -3.71
N VAL A 54 -4.54 6.47 -3.73
CA VAL A 54 -5.23 6.95 -2.52
C VAL A 54 -6.09 5.85 -1.90
N ARG A 55 -6.87 5.12 -2.72
CA ARG A 55 -7.76 4.07 -2.19
C ARG A 55 -6.98 2.89 -1.62
N VAL A 56 -5.92 2.46 -2.30
CA VAL A 56 -5.06 1.38 -1.79
C VAL A 56 -4.32 1.85 -0.53
N GLY A 57 -3.77 3.06 -0.52
CA GLY A 57 -3.11 3.64 0.65
C GLY A 57 -4.02 3.65 1.88
N GLN A 58 -5.27 4.12 1.74
CA GLN A 58 -6.25 4.10 2.82
C GLN A 58 -6.59 2.67 3.29
N TYR A 59 -6.77 1.73 2.36
CA TYR A 59 -7.03 0.32 2.69
C TYR A 59 -5.88 -0.31 3.49
N LEU A 60 -4.64 0.10 3.19
CA LEU A 60 -3.45 -0.34 3.90
C LEU A 60 -3.17 0.43 5.20
N GLY A 61 -4.03 1.41 5.57
CA GLY A 61 -3.90 2.19 6.80
C GLY A 61 -2.95 3.39 6.70
N CYS A 62 -2.51 3.75 5.50
CA CYS A 62 -1.68 4.93 5.26
C CYS A 62 -2.48 6.24 5.46
N LYS A 63 -1.74 7.34 5.61
CA LYS A 63 -2.25 8.71 5.72
C LYS A 63 -1.77 9.60 4.58
#